data_AF-A0A9E0VK84-F1
#
_entry.id   AF-A0A9E0VK84-F1
#
_cell.length_a   1.000
_cell.length_b   1.000
_cell.length_c   1.000
_cell.angle_alpha   90.00
_cell.angle_beta   90.00
_cell.angle_gamma   90.00
#
_symmetry.space_group_name_H-M   'P 1'
#
loop_
_entity.id
_entity.type
_entity.pdbx_description
1 polymer ?
#
loop_
_entity_poly.entity_id
_entity_poly.type
_entity_poly.pdbx_seq_one_letter_code
_entity_poly.pdbx_strand_id
1 'polypeptide(L)'
;MSEELLAPTNDRKSGFVAIAGRPNAGKSTILNALLGTNLSIVSSKAQTTREAVNGVLTEEEGQIVFVDTPGIHRAKDGGINAYMMAEVRTALSAPDLVWYLVDPDSAPKHELAVLEILERTKSPVFLILNKSDRPGATEKIKPLEIAMQAAMKERGIDLRGTYRLSALKRRGVETLLSATWELLPVGPFHYADEDQISDRPTRFFVAEKIREQLFTKLGEELPYACAIGIDKFDENSKPVRVEATIYVERESQKGMVIGAKGAKIKDIGMHARHQIDKFLDTKVFLGLNVKVLKDWSKDPERMRQLGYNLPKKEA
;
A
#
# COMPACT_ATOMS: atom_id res chain seq x y z
N MET A 1 -4.99 27.14 -35.14
CA MET A 1 -6.40 27.51 -34.91
C MET A 1 -7.18 26.22 -34.86
N SER A 2 -7.65 25.69 -33.73
CA SER A 2 -7.60 26.06 -32.32
C SER A 2 -7.75 24.73 -31.60
N GLU A 3 -6.86 24.46 -30.64
CA GLU A 3 -7.08 23.43 -29.62
C GLU A 3 -8.41 23.75 -28.94
N GLU A 4 -9.43 22.93 -29.17
CA GLU A 4 -10.49 22.78 -28.18
C GLU A 4 -9.86 22.07 -26.99
N LEU A 5 -9.29 22.87 -26.08
CA LEU A 5 -9.22 22.48 -24.69
C LEU A 5 -10.64 22.05 -24.31
N LEU A 6 -10.78 20.78 -23.93
CA LEU A 6 -11.94 20.27 -23.19
C LEU A 6 -12.28 21.31 -22.12
N ALA A 7 -13.40 22.03 -22.31
CA ALA A 7 -13.91 22.92 -21.29
C ALA A 7 -14.16 22.07 -20.03
N PRO A 8 -13.64 22.43 -18.86
CA PRO A 8 -13.85 21.65 -17.65
C PRO A 8 -15.34 21.68 -17.32
N THR A 9 -15.96 20.51 -17.29
CA THR A 9 -17.29 20.35 -16.67
C THR A 9 -17.14 20.73 -15.20
N ASN A 10 -17.66 21.90 -14.85
CA ASN A 10 -17.41 22.66 -13.62
C ASN A 10 -17.95 22.02 -12.32
N ASP A 11 -18.33 20.74 -12.31
CA ASP A 11 -18.98 20.06 -11.18
C ASP A 11 -18.34 18.71 -10.78
N ARG A 12 -17.26 18.27 -11.45
CA ARG A 12 -16.62 16.98 -11.11
C ARG A 12 -15.73 17.11 -9.87
N LYS A 13 -15.79 16.10 -9.01
CA LYS A 13 -15.02 16.06 -7.76
C LYS A 13 -13.65 15.44 -7.98
N SER A 14 -12.62 16.01 -7.38
CA SER A 14 -11.30 15.38 -7.39
C SER A 14 -10.51 15.65 -6.12
N GLY A 15 -9.80 14.65 -5.63
CA GLY A 15 -8.94 14.82 -4.46
C GLY A 15 -8.21 13.56 -4.03
N PHE A 16 -7.34 13.73 -3.04
CA PHE A 16 -6.52 12.69 -2.45
C PHE A 16 -7.14 12.11 -1.18
N VAL A 17 -7.20 10.78 -1.11
CA VAL A 17 -7.68 10.04 0.05
C VAL A 17 -6.55 9.17 0.61
N ALA A 18 -5.98 9.55 1.74
CA ALA A 18 -4.92 8.77 2.38
C ALA A 18 -5.50 7.59 3.17
N ILE A 19 -5.03 6.37 2.91
CA ILE A 19 -5.46 5.17 3.62
C ILE A 19 -4.45 4.87 4.73
N ALA A 20 -4.82 5.17 5.98
CA ALA A 20 -3.97 5.03 7.15
C ALA A 20 -4.40 3.87 8.06
N GLY A 21 -3.48 3.40 8.89
CA GLY A 21 -3.74 2.35 9.88
C GLY A 21 -2.55 1.44 10.13
N ARG A 22 -2.65 0.65 11.20
CA ARG A 22 -1.61 -0.31 11.59
C ARG A 22 -1.33 -1.36 10.49
N PRO A 23 -0.18 -2.05 10.54
CA PRO A 23 0.02 -3.25 9.74
C PRO A 23 -1.18 -4.20 9.87
N ASN A 24 -1.54 -4.85 8.76
CA ASN A 24 -2.67 -5.79 8.69
C ASN A 24 -4.08 -5.20 8.91
N ALA A 25 -4.29 -3.88 9.01
CA ALA A 25 -5.63 -3.30 9.10
C ALA A 25 -6.50 -3.51 7.83
N GLY A 26 -5.88 -3.93 6.72
CA GLY A 26 -6.55 -4.22 5.44
C GLY A 26 -6.58 -3.04 4.45
N LYS A 27 -5.60 -2.13 4.54
CA LYS A 27 -5.40 -0.96 3.65
C LYS A 27 -5.27 -1.36 2.18
N SER A 28 -4.30 -2.20 1.87
CA SER A 28 -4.11 -2.72 0.50
C SER A 28 -5.28 -3.60 0.02
N THR A 29 -6.00 -4.27 0.93
CA THR A 29 -7.20 -5.04 0.59
C THR A 29 -8.33 -4.14 0.13
N ILE A 30 -8.57 -3.00 0.81
CA ILE A 30 -9.63 -2.07 0.39
C ILE A 30 -9.25 -1.37 -0.91
N LEU A 31 -7.97 -1.01 -1.09
CA LEU A 31 -7.49 -0.41 -2.35
C LEU A 31 -7.73 -1.34 -3.53
N ASN A 32 -7.27 -2.60 -3.44
CA ASN A 32 -7.46 -3.58 -4.52
C ASN A 32 -8.95 -3.86 -4.78
N ALA A 33 -9.79 -3.83 -3.73
CA ALA A 33 -11.22 -4.04 -3.86
C ALA A 33 -11.95 -2.87 -4.56
N LEU A 34 -11.46 -1.65 -4.41
CA LEU A 34 -11.98 -0.47 -5.12
C LEU A 34 -11.58 -0.50 -6.59
N LEU A 35 -10.29 -0.74 -6.86
CA LEU A 35 -9.73 -0.64 -8.21
C LEU A 35 -9.99 -1.90 -9.06
N GLY A 36 -10.51 -2.98 -8.47
CA GLY A 36 -10.77 -4.23 -9.17
C GLY A 36 -9.49 -4.97 -9.62
N THR A 37 -8.32 -4.51 -9.19
CA THR A 37 -7.02 -5.05 -9.58
C THR A 37 -6.10 -5.21 -8.37
N ASN A 38 -5.14 -6.13 -8.45
CA ASN A 38 -4.20 -6.41 -7.36
C ASN A 38 -2.97 -5.51 -7.45
N LEU A 39 -3.12 -4.19 -7.22
CA LEU A 39 -2.00 -3.24 -7.27
C LEU A 39 -1.09 -3.36 -6.05
N SER A 40 -1.64 -3.42 -4.85
CA SER A 40 -0.87 -3.52 -3.60
C SER A 40 -0.77 -4.96 -3.08
N ILE A 41 0.31 -5.25 -2.33
CA ILE A 41 0.53 -6.56 -1.70
C ILE A 41 -0.47 -6.79 -0.56
N VAL A 42 -1.16 -7.93 -0.57
CA VAL A 42 -2.02 -8.39 0.52
C VAL A 42 -1.42 -9.63 1.18
N SER A 43 -1.08 -9.54 2.46
CA SER A 43 -0.55 -10.67 3.25
C SER A 43 -0.93 -10.52 4.72
N SER A 44 -0.94 -11.64 5.45
CA SER A 44 -1.13 -11.66 6.91
C SER A 44 0.12 -11.21 7.67
N LYS A 45 1.28 -11.17 7.01
CA LYS A 45 2.51 -10.62 7.57
C LYS A 45 2.49 -9.10 7.53
N ALA A 46 3.03 -8.49 8.58
CA ALA A 46 3.10 -7.04 8.71
C ALA A 46 4.05 -6.42 7.65
N GLN A 47 4.02 -5.08 7.52
CA GLN A 47 4.98 -4.28 6.75
C GLN A 47 5.20 -4.73 5.28
N THR A 48 4.14 -5.15 4.60
CA THR A 48 4.18 -5.55 3.20
C THR A 48 4.35 -4.37 2.26
N THR A 49 3.63 -3.28 2.53
CA THR A 49 3.73 -2.00 1.82
C THR A 49 4.88 -1.19 2.40
N ARG A 50 5.94 -0.95 1.61
CA ARG A 50 7.11 -0.15 2.01
C ARG A 50 7.11 1.25 1.40
N GLU A 51 6.55 1.39 0.22
CA GLU A 51 6.40 2.65 -0.52
C GLU A 51 4.92 2.95 -0.63
N ALA A 52 4.55 4.24 -0.57
CA ALA A 52 3.17 4.64 -0.81
C ALA A 52 2.80 4.42 -2.29
N VAL A 53 1.62 3.88 -2.54
CA VAL A 53 1.10 3.64 -3.89
C VAL A 53 -0.14 4.48 -4.10
N ASN A 54 -0.16 5.28 -5.18
CA ASN A 54 -1.39 5.94 -5.58
C ASN A 54 -2.21 4.96 -6.41
N GLY A 55 -3.46 4.79 -6.02
CA GLY A 55 -4.47 4.08 -6.79
C GLY A 55 -5.54 5.07 -7.23
N VAL A 56 -5.75 5.18 -8.53
CA VAL A 56 -6.64 6.17 -9.13
C VAL A 56 -7.95 5.51 -9.51
N LEU A 57 -9.04 6.04 -8.97
CA LEU A 57 -10.40 5.64 -9.30
C LEU A 57 -11.07 6.80 -10.03
N THR A 58 -11.39 6.61 -11.30
CA THR A 58 -12.15 7.56 -12.12
C THR A 58 -13.56 7.00 -12.35
N GLU A 59 -14.57 7.74 -11.94
CA GLU A 59 -16.01 7.42 -12.09
C GLU A 59 -16.75 8.64 -12.66
N GLU A 60 -18.07 8.53 -12.85
CA GLU A 60 -18.90 9.63 -13.38
C GLU A 60 -18.84 10.88 -12.49
N GLU A 61 -18.77 10.68 -11.16
CA GLU A 61 -18.69 11.72 -10.13
C GLU A 61 -17.37 12.50 -10.16
N GLY A 62 -16.29 11.87 -10.65
CA GLY A 62 -14.97 12.48 -10.79
C GLY A 62 -13.80 11.53 -10.55
N GLN A 63 -12.73 11.99 -9.89
CA GLN A 63 -11.49 11.22 -9.71
C GLN A 63 -10.97 11.24 -8.27
N ILE A 64 -10.87 10.05 -7.64
CA ILE A 64 -10.24 9.88 -6.33
C ILE A 64 -8.84 9.30 -6.51
N VAL A 65 -7.85 9.93 -5.88
CA VAL A 65 -6.49 9.38 -5.76
C VAL A 65 -6.32 8.80 -4.37
N PHE A 66 -6.44 7.48 -4.25
CA PHE A 66 -6.18 6.77 -3.00
C PHE A 66 -4.67 6.61 -2.77
N VAL A 67 -4.18 6.95 -1.59
CA VAL A 67 -2.78 6.77 -1.21
C VAL A 67 -2.68 5.63 -0.19
N ASP A 68 -2.27 4.43 -0.63
CA ASP A 68 -2.06 3.28 0.26
C ASP A 68 -0.72 3.43 0.99
N THR A 69 -0.77 3.62 2.31
CA THR A 69 0.44 3.90 3.10
C THR A 69 1.04 2.64 3.73
N PRO A 70 2.35 2.63 4.04
CA PRO A 70 2.93 1.65 4.94
C PRO A 70 2.17 1.52 6.27
N GLY A 71 2.26 0.35 6.90
CA GLY A 71 1.62 0.11 8.19
C GLY A 71 2.24 0.93 9.31
N ILE A 72 1.42 1.73 10.00
CA ILE A 72 1.88 2.62 11.06
C ILE A 72 2.14 1.83 12.34
N HIS A 73 3.34 1.99 12.89
CA HIS A 73 3.75 1.37 14.15
C HIS A 73 4.84 2.23 14.79
N ARG A 74 5.09 2.04 16.10
CA ARG A 74 6.26 2.64 16.75
C ARG A 74 7.51 1.95 16.20
N ALA A 75 8.12 2.55 15.19
CA ALA A 75 9.31 2.03 14.55
C ALA A 75 10.54 2.15 15.47
N LYS A 76 11.52 1.27 15.25
CA LYS A 76 12.90 1.48 15.71
C LYS A 76 13.56 2.52 14.80
N ASP A 77 14.45 3.33 15.35
CA ASP A 77 15.09 4.42 14.61
C ASP A 77 15.92 3.92 13.41
N GLY A 78 15.76 4.62 12.27
CA GLY A 78 16.65 4.52 11.10
C GLY A 78 16.25 3.52 10.01
N GLY A 79 16.98 3.59 8.89
CA GLY A 79 16.90 2.65 7.78
C GLY A 79 15.54 2.61 7.06
N ILE A 80 15.16 1.41 6.61
CA ILE A 80 13.91 1.17 5.89
C ILE A 80 12.66 1.52 6.71
N ASN A 81 12.72 1.39 8.03
CA ASN A 81 11.61 1.77 8.91
C ASN A 81 11.41 3.28 8.94
N ALA A 82 12.49 4.06 9.02
CA ALA A 82 12.42 5.51 8.94
C ALA A 82 11.88 5.96 7.57
N TYR A 83 12.27 5.28 6.49
CA TYR A 83 11.72 5.52 5.16
C TYR A 83 10.21 5.27 5.10
N MET A 84 9.73 4.12 5.56
CA MET A 84 8.30 3.82 5.61
C MET A 84 7.50 4.84 6.42
N MET A 85 8.05 5.32 7.54
CA MET A 85 7.39 6.36 8.35
C MET A 85 7.44 7.74 7.69
N ALA A 86 8.45 8.03 6.88
CA ALA A 86 8.47 9.22 6.06
C ALA A 86 7.37 9.18 4.99
N GLU A 87 7.21 8.05 4.28
CA GLU A 87 6.12 7.84 3.30
C GLU A 87 4.75 8.07 3.93
N VAL A 88 4.51 7.52 5.13
CA VAL A 88 3.27 7.76 5.89
C VAL A 88 3.06 9.24 6.18
N ARG A 89 4.09 9.95 6.65
CA ARG A 89 3.98 11.38 6.98
C ARG A 89 3.71 12.22 5.74
N THR A 90 4.36 11.90 4.61
CA THR A 90 4.11 12.56 3.33
C THR A 90 2.66 12.36 2.89
N ALA A 91 2.16 11.12 2.91
CA ALA A 91 0.79 10.80 2.51
C ALA A 91 -0.27 11.48 3.40
N LEU A 92 0.03 11.71 4.68
CA LEU A 92 -0.88 12.32 5.65
C LEU A 92 -0.66 13.84 5.84
N SER A 93 0.26 14.46 5.09
CA SER A 93 0.61 15.87 5.26
C SER A 93 -0.55 16.80 4.91
N ALA A 94 -1.25 16.56 3.80
CA ALA A 94 -2.40 17.36 3.36
C ALA A 94 -3.31 16.61 2.36
N PRO A 95 -3.82 15.39 2.66
CA PRO A 95 -4.87 14.79 1.84
C PRO A 95 -6.21 15.54 2.01
N ASP A 96 -7.13 15.41 1.06
CA ASP A 96 -8.49 15.96 1.20
C ASP A 96 -9.32 15.19 2.23
N LEU A 97 -9.02 13.90 2.42
CA LEU A 97 -9.65 13.02 3.40
C LEU A 97 -8.68 11.93 3.86
N VAL A 98 -8.79 11.50 5.12
CA VAL A 98 -8.10 10.32 5.63
C VAL A 98 -9.08 9.19 5.92
N TRP A 99 -8.80 8.02 5.37
CA TRP A 99 -9.44 6.76 5.71
C TRP A 99 -8.60 6.04 6.76
N TYR A 100 -9.02 6.08 8.02
CA TYR A 100 -8.33 5.41 9.11
C TYR A 100 -8.93 4.02 9.36
N LEU A 101 -8.22 2.98 8.91
CA LEU A 101 -8.64 1.59 9.06
C LEU A 101 -8.14 0.98 10.37
N VAL A 102 -9.06 0.31 11.07
CA VAL A 102 -8.80 -0.43 12.31
C VAL A 102 -9.33 -1.85 12.21
N ASP A 103 -8.53 -2.82 12.67
CA ASP A 103 -8.94 -4.21 12.84
C ASP A 103 -9.73 -4.35 14.17
N PRO A 104 -10.94 -4.94 14.19
CA PRO A 104 -11.72 -5.19 15.40
C PRO A 104 -10.99 -6.00 16.48
N ASP A 105 -9.98 -6.77 16.11
CA ASP A 105 -9.13 -7.51 17.04
C ASP A 105 -8.06 -6.62 17.71
N SER A 106 -7.92 -5.36 17.30
CA SER A 106 -6.97 -4.42 17.88
C SER A 106 -7.48 -3.84 19.19
N ALA A 107 -6.60 -3.77 20.19
CA ALA A 107 -6.88 -3.04 21.41
C ALA A 107 -6.64 -1.53 21.20
N PRO A 108 -7.48 -0.63 21.75
CA PRO A 108 -7.32 0.82 21.63
C PRO A 108 -5.90 1.34 21.92
N LYS A 109 -5.23 0.78 22.94
CA LYS A 109 -3.85 1.14 23.31
C LYS A 109 -2.82 0.89 22.20
N HIS A 110 -3.10 0.02 21.25
CA HIS A 110 -2.18 -0.27 20.15
C HIS A 110 -2.33 0.73 19.00
N GLU A 111 -3.43 1.46 18.95
CA GLU A 111 -3.73 2.47 17.93
C GLU A 111 -3.08 3.84 18.21
N LEU A 112 -2.46 4.00 19.38
CA LEU A 112 -1.85 5.27 19.82
C LEU A 112 -0.88 5.85 18.79
N ALA A 113 -0.05 5.02 18.15
CA ALA A 113 0.90 5.49 17.14
C ALA A 113 0.21 6.06 15.89
N VAL A 114 -0.96 5.54 15.52
CA VAL A 114 -1.75 6.07 14.40
C VAL A 114 -2.40 7.38 14.83
N LEU A 115 -3.03 7.39 16.00
CA LEU A 115 -3.68 8.57 16.56
C LEU A 115 -2.69 9.74 16.74
N GLU A 116 -1.45 9.49 17.18
CA GLU A 116 -0.39 10.50 17.30
C GLU A 116 0.01 11.14 15.95
N ILE A 117 -0.13 10.40 14.85
CA ILE A 117 0.11 10.94 13.50
C ILE A 117 -1.13 11.69 13.00
N LEU A 118 -2.32 11.13 13.21
CA LEU A 118 -3.59 11.74 12.78
C LEU A 118 -3.88 13.04 13.53
N GLU A 119 -3.49 13.16 14.79
CA GLU A 119 -3.58 14.42 15.57
C GLU A 119 -2.84 15.59 14.91
N ARG A 120 -1.86 15.31 14.05
CA ARG A 120 -1.10 16.32 13.32
C ARG A 120 -1.69 16.65 11.95
N THR A 121 -2.64 15.85 11.46
CA THR A 121 -3.32 16.15 10.20
C THR A 121 -4.43 17.18 10.42
N LYS A 122 -4.68 18.02 9.42
CA LYS A 122 -5.81 18.95 9.41
C LYS A 122 -6.99 18.42 8.60
N SER A 123 -6.78 17.31 7.90
CA SER A 123 -7.75 16.70 7.01
C SER A 123 -8.87 16.03 7.80
N PRO A 124 -10.11 16.03 7.28
CA PRO A 124 -11.18 15.24 7.86
C PRO A 124 -10.81 13.75 7.85
N VAL A 125 -11.34 13.00 8.82
CA VAL A 125 -11.04 11.59 9.01
C VAL A 125 -12.32 10.75 9.02
N PHE A 126 -12.30 9.63 8.31
CA PHE A 126 -13.25 8.54 8.45
C PHE A 126 -12.63 7.39 9.25
N LEU A 127 -13.31 6.97 10.31
CA LEU A 127 -12.96 5.76 11.05
C LEU A 127 -13.58 4.55 10.35
N ILE A 128 -12.76 3.59 9.94
CA ILE A 128 -13.20 2.41 9.19
C ILE A 128 -12.87 1.15 10.00
N LEU A 129 -13.90 0.51 10.53
CA LEU A 129 -13.83 -0.75 11.26
C LEU A 129 -13.96 -1.90 10.25
N ASN A 130 -12.81 -2.35 9.75
CA ASN A 130 -12.72 -3.36 8.68
C ASN A 130 -12.91 -4.79 9.23
N LYS A 131 -12.96 -5.80 8.36
CA LYS A 131 -13.02 -7.23 8.72
C LYS A 131 -14.24 -7.62 9.55
N SER A 132 -15.36 -6.92 9.34
CA SER A 132 -16.67 -7.24 9.94
C SER A 132 -17.24 -8.62 9.53
N ASP A 133 -16.59 -9.32 8.61
CA ASP A 133 -16.90 -10.71 8.24
C ASP A 133 -16.36 -11.77 9.20
N ARG A 134 -15.46 -11.40 10.13
CA ARG A 134 -14.89 -12.37 11.08
C ARG A 134 -15.92 -12.80 12.14
N PRO A 135 -15.87 -14.07 12.59
CA PRO A 135 -16.67 -14.52 13.73
C PRO A 135 -16.42 -13.66 14.98
N GLY A 136 -17.50 -13.22 15.63
CA GLY A 136 -17.43 -12.38 16.83
C GLY A 136 -17.05 -10.91 16.57
N ALA A 137 -17.02 -10.46 15.31
CA ALA A 137 -16.65 -9.08 14.98
C ALA A 137 -17.67 -8.06 15.51
N THR A 138 -18.97 -8.36 15.42
CA THR A 138 -20.05 -7.45 15.85
C THR A 138 -19.91 -7.05 17.33
N GLU A 139 -19.58 -8.01 18.19
CA GLU A 139 -19.40 -7.82 19.63
C GLU A 139 -18.15 -6.99 19.95
N LYS A 140 -17.09 -7.12 19.13
CA LYS A 140 -15.82 -6.39 19.30
C LYS A 140 -15.86 -4.97 18.72
N ILE A 141 -16.58 -4.79 17.61
CA ILE A 141 -16.66 -3.52 16.87
C ILE A 141 -17.26 -2.42 17.72
N LYS A 142 -18.39 -2.67 18.41
CA LYS A 142 -19.11 -1.61 19.13
C LYS A 142 -18.28 -1.00 20.29
N PRO A 143 -17.64 -1.77 21.18
CA PRO A 143 -16.75 -1.21 22.19
C PRO A 143 -15.54 -0.47 21.58
N LEU A 144 -14.95 -1.02 20.52
CA LEU A 144 -13.81 -0.41 19.84
C LEU A 144 -14.18 0.93 19.21
N GLU A 145 -15.35 1.00 18.56
CA GLU A 145 -15.90 2.21 17.97
C GLU A 145 -16.00 3.35 18.98
N ILE A 146 -16.65 3.09 20.12
CA ILE A 146 -16.82 4.07 21.20
C ILE A 146 -15.46 4.54 21.72
N ALA A 147 -14.53 3.60 21.95
CA ALA A 147 -13.20 3.93 22.44
C ALA A 147 -12.39 4.77 21.44
N MET A 148 -12.46 4.46 20.14
CA MET A 148 -11.78 5.22 19.09
C MET A 148 -12.38 6.59 18.88
N GLN A 149 -13.71 6.71 18.85
CA GLN A 149 -14.39 8.00 18.76
C GLN A 149 -14.02 8.92 19.93
N ALA A 150 -14.00 8.39 21.16
CA ALA A 150 -13.57 9.14 22.34
C ALA A 150 -12.10 9.59 22.23
N ALA A 151 -11.20 8.67 21.86
CA ALA A 151 -9.77 8.97 21.73
C ALA A 151 -9.46 9.98 20.61
N MET A 152 -10.19 9.91 19.49
CA MET A 152 -10.07 10.87 18.39
C MET A 152 -10.56 12.26 18.79
N LYS A 153 -11.70 12.32 19.50
CA LYS A 153 -12.25 13.57 20.03
C LYS A 153 -11.30 14.24 21.03
N GLU A 154 -10.74 13.47 21.96
CA GLU A 154 -9.78 13.97 22.96
C GLU A 154 -8.53 14.60 22.31
N ARG A 155 -8.11 14.06 21.16
CA ARG A 155 -6.96 14.55 20.38
C ARG A 155 -7.31 15.63 19.35
N GLY A 156 -8.56 16.09 19.30
CA GLY A 156 -9.00 17.11 18.34
C GLY A 156 -8.96 16.66 16.88
N ILE A 157 -9.03 15.35 16.60
CA ILE A 157 -9.10 14.82 15.24
C ILE A 157 -10.50 15.08 14.67
N ASP A 158 -10.59 15.67 13.46
CA ASP A 158 -11.87 15.94 12.77
C ASP A 158 -12.50 14.66 12.23
N LEU A 159 -13.17 13.91 13.11
CA LEU A 159 -13.90 12.69 12.73
C LEU A 159 -15.23 13.06 12.04
N ARG A 160 -15.33 12.76 10.75
CA ARG A 160 -16.50 13.08 9.91
C ARG A 160 -17.41 11.90 9.58
N GLY A 161 -17.00 10.68 9.92
CA GLY A 161 -17.80 9.49 9.66
C GLY A 161 -17.19 8.24 10.29
N THR A 162 -18.04 7.27 10.61
CA THR A 162 -17.61 5.95 11.08
C THR A 162 -18.32 4.87 10.27
N TYR A 163 -17.54 3.95 9.71
CA TYR A 163 -18.03 2.92 8.81
C TYR A 163 -17.56 1.54 9.26
N ARG A 164 -18.44 0.55 9.14
CA ARG A 164 -18.14 -0.86 9.43
C ARG A 164 -18.23 -1.62 8.11
N LEU A 165 -17.14 -2.27 7.71
CA LEU A 165 -17.08 -2.91 6.39
C LEU A 165 -16.27 -4.20 6.39
N SER A 166 -16.34 -4.93 5.28
CA SER A 166 -15.42 -6.02 4.97
C SER A 166 -14.85 -5.76 3.59
N ALA A 167 -13.61 -5.29 3.53
CA ALA A 167 -12.90 -5.08 2.27
C ALA A 167 -12.78 -6.39 1.47
N LEU A 168 -12.53 -7.50 2.17
CA LEU A 168 -12.41 -8.84 1.57
C LEU A 168 -13.71 -9.30 0.90
N LYS A 169 -14.86 -8.98 1.49
CA LYS A 169 -16.19 -9.35 0.96
C LYS A 169 -16.86 -8.23 0.18
N ARG A 170 -16.18 -7.09 -0.01
CA ARG A 170 -16.70 -5.85 -0.62
C ARG A 170 -18.01 -5.34 0.02
N ARG A 171 -18.28 -5.69 1.29
CA ARG A 171 -19.50 -5.27 2.00
C ARG A 171 -19.28 -3.91 2.64
N GLY A 172 -20.15 -2.94 2.37
CA GLY A 172 -20.09 -1.58 2.93
C GLY A 172 -19.07 -0.65 2.26
N VAL A 173 -18.40 -1.11 1.19
CA VAL A 173 -17.42 -0.30 0.45
C VAL A 173 -18.11 0.81 -0.34
N GLU A 174 -19.25 0.52 -0.99
CA GLU A 174 -20.03 1.50 -1.75
C GLU A 174 -20.55 2.65 -0.87
N THR A 175 -21.02 2.35 0.34
CA THR A 175 -21.47 3.37 1.30
C THR A 175 -20.32 4.29 1.73
N LEU A 176 -19.14 3.72 1.98
CA LEU A 176 -17.94 4.50 2.31
C LEU A 176 -17.50 5.38 1.13
N LEU A 177 -17.57 4.85 -0.08
CA LEU A 177 -17.22 5.56 -1.31
C LEU A 177 -18.17 6.73 -1.56
N SER A 178 -19.49 6.50 -1.43
CA SER A 178 -20.52 7.54 -1.57
C SER A 178 -20.29 8.70 -0.60
N ALA A 179 -20.03 8.40 0.68
CA ALA A 179 -19.74 9.43 1.68
C ALA A 179 -18.38 10.12 1.46
N THR A 180 -17.44 9.45 0.78
CA THR A 180 -16.17 10.06 0.40
C THR A 180 -16.39 11.08 -0.70
N TRP A 181 -17.18 10.74 -1.72
CA TRP A 181 -17.59 11.70 -2.75
C TRP A 181 -18.23 12.94 -2.15
N GLU A 182 -19.08 12.83 -1.13
CA GLU A 182 -19.70 13.98 -0.47
C GLU A 182 -18.69 15.00 0.10
N LEU A 183 -17.52 14.56 0.55
CA LEU A 183 -16.49 15.43 1.15
C LEU A 183 -15.43 15.93 0.17
N LEU A 184 -15.24 15.27 -0.97
CA LEU A 184 -14.21 15.67 -1.92
C LEU A 184 -14.53 17.02 -2.58
N PRO A 185 -13.52 17.88 -2.80
CA PRO A 185 -13.72 19.17 -3.44
C PRO A 185 -14.02 19.01 -4.93
N VAL A 186 -14.68 20.02 -5.49
CA VAL A 186 -14.77 20.18 -6.96
C VAL A 186 -13.42 20.66 -7.47
N GLY A 187 -12.90 20.03 -8.51
CA GLY A 187 -11.58 20.36 -9.03
C GLY A 187 -11.18 19.56 -10.28
N PRO A 188 -10.12 19.99 -10.97
CA PRO A 188 -9.59 19.24 -12.10
C PRO A 188 -9.06 17.89 -11.64
N PHE A 189 -9.10 16.90 -12.53
CA PHE A 189 -8.46 15.61 -12.29
C PHE A 189 -6.95 15.78 -12.09
N HIS A 190 -6.42 15.03 -11.12
CA HIS A 190 -4.98 14.99 -10.85
C HIS A 190 -4.22 14.17 -11.89
N TYR A 191 -4.88 13.19 -12.52
CA TYR A 191 -4.38 12.38 -13.62
C TYR A 191 -5.25 12.60 -14.85
N ALA A 192 -4.63 13.06 -15.94
CA ALA A 192 -5.32 13.40 -17.18
C ALA A 192 -5.77 12.17 -17.98
N ASP A 193 -5.04 11.07 -17.86
CA ASP A 193 -5.42 9.78 -18.43
C ASP A 193 -6.44 9.10 -17.50
N GLU A 194 -7.67 8.96 -17.96
CA GLU A 194 -8.76 8.36 -17.18
C GLU A 194 -8.56 6.85 -16.97
N ASP A 195 -7.80 6.18 -17.83
CA ASP A 195 -7.45 4.76 -17.73
C ASP A 195 -6.24 4.52 -16.80
N GLN A 196 -5.56 5.59 -16.37
CA GLN A 196 -4.43 5.47 -15.47
C GLN A 196 -4.90 5.07 -14.06
N ILE A 197 -4.56 3.85 -13.65
CA ILE A 197 -4.91 3.29 -12.33
C ILE A 197 -3.88 3.55 -11.23
N SER A 198 -2.66 3.98 -11.58
CA SER A 198 -1.59 4.25 -10.60
C SER A 198 -0.49 5.17 -11.13
N ASP A 199 0.28 5.79 -10.22
CA ASP A 199 1.46 6.62 -10.50
C ASP A 199 2.75 5.81 -10.71
N ARG A 200 2.76 4.54 -10.28
CA ARG A 200 3.97 3.70 -10.32
C ARG A 200 4.13 3.02 -11.68
N PRO A 201 5.36 2.90 -12.20
CA PRO A 201 5.60 2.22 -13.48
C PRO A 201 5.33 0.72 -13.35
N THR A 202 4.93 0.05 -14.42
CA THR A 202 4.64 -1.41 -14.48
C THR A 202 5.71 -2.28 -13.80
N ARG A 203 7.01 -1.97 -14.02
CA ARG A 203 8.14 -2.67 -13.39
C ARG A 203 8.10 -2.69 -11.86
N PHE A 204 7.53 -1.66 -11.23
CA PHE A 204 7.35 -1.59 -9.77
C PHE A 204 6.39 -2.70 -9.33
N PHE A 205 5.23 -2.82 -9.99
CA PHE A 205 4.26 -3.85 -9.67
C PHE A 205 4.79 -5.27 -9.92
N VAL A 206 5.61 -5.46 -10.96
CA VAL A 206 6.33 -6.72 -11.18
C VAL A 206 7.21 -7.06 -9.97
N ALA A 207 7.95 -6.09 -9.42
CA ALA A 207 8.72 -6.28 -8.20
C ALA A 207 7.82 -6.57 -6.97
N GLU A 208 6.69 -5.88 -6.83
CA GLU A 208 5.71 -6.15 -5.76
C GLU A 208 5.18 -7.59 -5.81
N LYS A 209 4.90 -8.15 -7.00
CA LYS A 209 4.45 -9.56 -7.13
C LYS A 209 5.52 -10.55 -6.74
N ILE A 210 6.79 -10.28 -7.04
CA ILE A 210 7.90 -11.10 -6.54
C ILE A 210 7.98 -10.99 -5.01
N ARG A 211 7.86 -9.77 -4.46
CA ARG A 211 7.94 -9.52 -3.01
C ARG A 211 6.83 -10.23 -2.25
N GLU A 212 5.61 -10.19 -2.78
CA GLU A 212 4.46 -10.90 -2.23
C GLU A 212 4.80 -12.39 -2.03
N GLN A 213 5.41 -13.03 -3.02
CA GLN A 213 5.84 -14.43 -2.90
C GLN A 213 6.93 -14.64 -1.85
N LEU A 214 7.83 -13.68 -1.63
CA LEU A 214 8.79 -13.77 -0.52
C LEU A 214 8.06 -13.79 0.82
N PHE A 215 7.07 -12.92 1.02
CA PHE A 215 6.25 -12.92 2.22
C PHE A 215 5.45 -14.21 2.39
N THR A 216 4.90 -14.77 1.32
CA THR A 216 4.12 -16.01 1.38
C THR A 216 4.99 -17.25 1.60
N LYS A 217 6.17 -17.33 0.98
CA LYS A 217 6.93 -18.60 0.87
C LYS A 217 8.10 -18.73 1.84
N LEU A 218 8.54 -17.63 2.46
CA LEU A 218 9.63 -17.61 3.43
C LEU A 218 9.09 -17.58 4.87
N GLY A 219 9.96 -17.80 5.86
CA GLY A 219 9.63 -17.71 7.29
C GLY A 219 9.23 -16.30 7.74
N GLU A 220 9.02 -16.11 9.04
CA GLU A 220 8.56 -14.83 9.61
C GLU A 220 9.54 -13.68 9.33
N GLU A 221 10.82 -13.83 9.68
CA GLU A 221 11.79 -12.70 9.68
C GLU A 221 12.44 -12.42 8.31
N LEU A 222 12.60 -13.46 7.48
CA LEU A 222 13.42 -13.37 6.26
C LEU A 222 12.88 -12.41 5.17
N PRO A 223 11.56 -12.31 4.90
CA PRO A 223 11.02 -11.37 3.92
C PRO A 223 11.43 -9.92 4.19
N TYR A 224 11.55 -9.52 5.46
CA TYR A 224 11.91 -8.15 5.85
C TYR A 224 13.34 -7.79 5.47
N ALA A 225 14.25 -8.78 5.45
CA ALA A 225 15.63 -8.60 4.99
C ALA A 225 15.79 -8.64 3.47
N CYS A 226 14.70 -8.85 2.73
CA CYS A 226 14.73 -8.95 1.27
C CYS A 226 14.39 -7.60 0.60
N ALA A 227 15.07 -7.29 -0.50
CA ALA A 227 14.70 -6.26 -1.47
C ALA A 227 14.73 -6.84 -2.88
N ILE A 228 14.02 -6.22 -3.83
CA ILE A 228 13.94 -6.71 -5.22
C ILE A 228 14.35 -5.58 -6.14
N GLY A 229 15.35 -5.84 -6.98
CA GLY A 229 15.70 -5.01 -8.13
C GLY A 229 15.24 -5.68 -9.43
N ILE A 230 14.64 -4.90 -10.33
CA ILE A 230 14.37 -5.35 -11.70
C ILE A 230 15.59 -4.98 -12.55
N ASP A 231 16.35 -6.00 -12.95
CA ASP A 231 17.58 -5.85 -13.73
C ASP A 231 17.27 -5.60 -15.21
N LYS A 232 16.24 -6.29 -15.74
CA LYS A 232 15.77 -6.14 -17.11
C LYS A 232 14.25 -6.27 -17.17
N PHE A 233 13.60 -5.37 -17.89
CA PHE A 233 12.19 -5.47 -18.28
C PHE A 233 12.05 -5.15 -19.75
N ASP A 234 11.80 -6.17 -20.57
CA ASP A 234 11.71 -6.08 -22.01
C ASP A 234 10.31 -6.50 -22.47
N GLU A 235 9.44 -5.51 -22.61
CA GLU A 235 8.04 -5.66 -23.01
C GLU A 235 7.89 -6.03 -24.50
N ASN A 236 8.92 -5.76 -25.32
CA ASN A 236 8.92 -6.08 -26.75
C ASN A 236 9.27 -7.56 -27.02
N SER A 237 9.86 -8.24 -26.04
CA SER A 237 10.14 -9.66 -26.08
C SER A 237 8.85 -10.49 -26.11
N LYS A 238 8.86 -11.63 -26.82
CA LYS A 238 7.77 -12.61 -26.83
C LYS A 238 8.30 -13.99 -26.40
N PRO A 239 8.02 -14.47 -25.17
CA PRO A 239 7.25 -13.81 -24.10
C PRO A 239 7.97 -12.58 -23.51
N VAL A 240 7.24 -11.69 -22.82
CA VAL A 240 7.83 -10.54 -22.10
C VAL A 240 8.94 -11.04 -21.18
N ARG A 241 10.10 -10.40 -21.20
CA ARG A 241 11.27 -10.88 -20.43
C ARG A 241 11.51 -10.01 -19.22
N VAL A 242 11.44 -10.61 -18.03
CA VAL A 242 11.79 -10.03 -16.75
C VAL A 242 13.01 -10.75 -16.19
N GLU A 243 14.05 -10.00 -15.83
CA GLU A 243 15.14 -10.48 -15.00
C GLU A 243 15.19 -9.64 -13.72
N ALA A 244 15.21 -10.30 -12.57
CA ALA A 244 15.19 -9.64 -11.27
C ALA A 244 16.18 -10.27 -10.29
N THR A 245 16.71 -9.44 -9.41
CA THR A 245 17.58 -9.85 -8.31
C THR A 245 16.87 -9.65 -6.98
N ILE A 246 16.79 -10.73 -6.20
CA ILE A 246 16.40 -10.71 -4.79
C ILE A 246 17.67 -10.44 -3.96
N TYR A 247 17.74 -9.27 -3.35
CA TYR A 247 18.80 -8.90 -2.44
C TYR A 247 18.50 -9.35 -1.01
N VAL A 248 19.50 -9.87 -0.32
CA VAL A 248 19.45 -10.25 1.10
C VAL A 248 20.66 -9.69 1.83
N GLU A 249 20.63 -9.61 3.17
CA GLU A 249 21.71 -9.02 3.95
C GLU A 249 22.86 -9.99 4.28
N ARG A 250 22.62 -11.31 4.26
CA ARG A 250 23.60 -12.32 4.70
C ARG A 250 23.61 -13.56 3.79
N GLU A 251 24.74 -14.26 3.73
CA GLU A 251 24.88 -15.50 2.95
C GLU A 251 23.93 -16.62 3.43
N SER A 252 23.69 -16.72 4.75
CA SER A 252 22.70 -17.67 5.28
C SER A 252 21.29 -17.40 4.75
N GLN A 253 20.92 -16.12 4.63
CA GLN A 253 19.63 -15.70 4.05
C GLN A 253 19.55 -16.06 2.57
N LYS A 254 20.63 -15.87 1.81
CA LYS A 254 20.71 -16.26 0.41
C LYS A 254 20.48 -17.76 0.25
N GLY A 255 21.12 -18.58 1.08
CA GLY A 255 20.89 -20.03 1.12
C GLY A 255 19.42 -20.40 1.40
N MET A 256 18.75 -19.68 2.32
CA MET A 256 17.33 -19.91 2.64
C MET A 256 16.37 -19.53 1.50
N VAL A 257 16.64 -18.42 0.79
CA VAL A 257 15.83 -18.00 -0.37
C VAL A 257 15.99 -18.98 -1.53
N ILE A 258 17.21 -19.47 -1.78
CA ILE A 258 17.48 -20.47 -2.83
C ILE A 258 16.83 -21.81 -2.45
N GLY A 259 17.00 -22.23 -1.20
CA GLY A 259 16.55 -23.52 -0.68
C GLY A 259 17.34 -24.71 -1.23
N ALA A 260 17.07 -25.90 -0.70
CA ALA A 260 17.75 -27.13 -1.11
C ALA A 260 17.60 -27.34 -2.63
N LYS A 261 18.73 -27.47 -3.35
CA LYS A 261 18.79 -27.65 -4.82
C LYS A 261 17.99 -26.59 -5.61
N GLY A 262 17.82 -25.38 -5.07
CA GLY A 262 17.06 -24.31 -5.73
C GLY A 262 15.53 -24.48 -5.66
N ALA A 263 15.01 -25.39 -4.84
CA ALA A 263 13.57 -25.67 -4.79
C ALA A 263 12.74 -24.46 -4.35
N LYS A 264 13.24 -23.65 -3.40
CA LYS A 264 12.48 -22.51 -2.85
C LYS A 264 12.41 -21.35 -3.84
N ILE A 265 13.52 -20.98 -4.47
CA ILE A 265 13.52 -19.93 -5.49
C ILE A 265 12.69 -20.32 -6.73
N LYS A 266 12.68 -21.60 -7.10
CA LYS A 266 11.79 -22.11 -8.17
C LYS A 266 10.31 -21.96 -7.80
N ASP A 267 9.94 -22.29 -6.57
CA ASP A 267 8.55 -22.12 -6.08
C ASP A 267 8.13 -20.65 -6.06
N ILE A 268 8.99 -19.75 -5.56
CA ILE A 268 8.79 -18.29 -5.58
C ILE A 268 8.60 -17.80 -7.02
N GLY A 269 9.53 -18.16 -7.92
CA GLY A 269 9.50 -17.73 -9.32
C GLY A 269 8.28 -18.24 -10.07
N MET A 270 7.85 -19.47 -9.83
CA MET A 270 6.66 -20.03 -10.45
C MET A 270 5.39 -19.25 -10.08
N HIS A 271 5.20 -18.95 -8.79
CA HIS A 271 4.02 -18.22 -8.33
C HIS A 271 4.05 -16.74 -8.72
N ALA A 272 5.23 -16.11 -8.63
CA ALA A 272 5.41 -14.72 -9.04
C ALA A 272 5.14 -14.56 -10.54
N ARG A 273 5.70 -15.45 -11.37
CA ARG A 273 5.45 -15.45 -12.82
C ARG A 273 3.96 -15.60 -13.14
N HIS A 274 3.24 -16.47 -12.43
CA HIS A 274 1.79 -16.61 -12.63
C HIS A 274 0.99 -15.35 -12.28
N GLN A 275 1.38 -14.65 -11.21
CA GLN A 275 0.76 -13.36 -10.87
C GLN A 275 1.11 -12.27 -11.89
N ILE A 276 2.36 -12.23 -12.36
CA ILE A 276 2.81 -11.26 -13.36
C ILE A 276 2.14 -11.54 -14.72
N ASP A 277 2.00 -12.80 -15.14
CA ASP A 277 1.29 -13.19 -16.38
C ASP A 277 -0.13 -12.61 -16.38
N LYS A 278 -0.84 -12.72 -15.25
CA LYS A 278 -2.19 -12.17 -15.10
C LYS A 278 -2.21 -10.65 -15.04
N PHE A 279 -1.24 -10.04 -14.36
CA PHE A 279 -1.18 -8.59 -14.21
C PHE A 279 -0.87 -7.88 -15.54
N LEU A 280 -0.02 -8.46 -16.38
CA LEU A 280 0.34 -7.93 -17.70
C LEU A 280 -0.56 -8.44 -18.83
N ASP A 281 -1.52 -9.32 -18.51
CA ASP A 281 -2.36 -10.03 -19.48
C ASP A 281 -1.58 -10.67 -20.66
N THR A 282 -0.38 -11.21 -20.37
CA THR A 282 0.51 -11.81 -21.37
C THR A 282 1.45 -12.84 -20.76
N LYS A 283 2.13 -13.64 -21.59
CA LYS A 283 3.11 -14.60 -21.11
C LYS A 283 4.44 -13.93 -20.78
N VAL A 284 5.00 -14.31 -19.63
CA VAL A 284 6.27 -13.78 -19.11
C VAL A 284 7.31 -14.88 -18.93
N PHE A 285 8.54 -14.60 -19.34
CA PHE A 285 9.74 -15.27 -18.83
C PHE A 285 10.24 -14.50 -17.60
N LEU A 286 10.37 -15.18 -16.46
CA LEU A 286 10.91 -14.60 -15.23
C LEU A 286 12.20 -15.31 -14.82
N GLY A 287 13.32 -14.60 -14.92
CA GLY A 287 14.61 -14.99 -14.35
C GLY A 287 14.82 -14.38 -12.97
N LEU A 288 15.09 -15.20 -11.95
CA LEU A 288 15.39 -14.75 -10.59
C LEU A 288 16.82 -15.09 -10.18
N ASN A 289 17.52 -14.08 -9.67
CA ASN A 289 18.83 -14.22 -9.03
C ASN A 289 18.75 -13.87 -7.54
N VAL A 290 19.70 -14.35 -6.74
CA VAL A 290 19.82 -13.96 -5.32
C VAL A 290 21.23 -13.46 -5.04
N LYS A 291 21.34 -12.21 -4.58
CA LYS A 291 22.63 -11.57 -4.25
C LYS A 291 22.64 -11.09 -2.80
N VAL A 292 23.81 -11.15 -2.17
CA VAL A 292 24.00 -10.53 -0.85
C VAL A 292 24.35 -9.06 -1.06
N LEU A 293 23.52 -8.19 -0.51
CA LEU A 293 23.80 -6.77 -0.33
C LEU A 293 23.73 -6.50 1.17
N LYS A 294 24.89 -6.59 1.82
CA LYS A 294 25.02 -6.54 3.27
C LYS A 294 24.35 -5.28 3.84
N ASP A 295 23.65 -5.41 4.97
CA ASP A 295 23.07 -4.28 5.74
C ASP A 295 22.31 -3.24 4.90
N TRP A 296 21.74 -3.62 3.75
CA TRP A 296 21.12 -2.68 2.82
C TRP A 296 19.97 -1.91 3.46
N SER A 297 19.27 -2.51 4.43
CA SER A 297 18.12 -1.87 5.08
C SER A 297 18.51 -0.73 6.03
N LYS A 298 19.81 -0.56 6.32
CA LYS A 298 20.36 0.46 7.24
C LYS A 298 21.32 1.42 6.56
N ASP A 299 21.82 1.07 5.39
CA ASP A 299 22.78 1.87 4.62
C ASP A 299 22.02 2.77 3.63
N PRO A 300 22.03 4.11 3.82
CA PRO A 300 21.29 5.02 2.95
C PRO A 300 21.70 4.96 1.48
N GLU A 301 22.97 4.64 1.17
CA GLU A 301 23.42 4.54 -0.21
C GLU A 301 22.83 3.29 -0.89
N ARG A 302 22.88 2.15 -0.20
CA ARG A 302 22.28 0.90 -0.68
C ARG A 302 20.77 1.00 -0.79
N MET A 303 20.13 1.68 0.16
CA MET A 303 18.70 1.99 0.09
C MET A 303 18.36 2.78 -1.18
N ARG A 304 19.11 3.85 -1.48
CA ARG A 304 18.93 4.63 -2.72
C ARG A 304 19.14 3.79 -3.98
N GLN A 305 20.15 2.91 -4.01
CA GLN A 305 20.37 1.98 -5.12
C GLN A 305 19.17 1.05 -5.36
N LEU A 306 18.39 0.75 -4.33
CA LEU A 306 17.19 -0.07 -4.37
C LEU A 306 15.89 0.74 -4.57
N GLY A 307 15.99 2.06 -4.79
CA GLY A 307 14.84 2.95 -4.99
C GLY A 307 14.27 3.57 -3.72
N TYR A 308 14.79 3.22 -2.53
CA TYR A 308 14.34 3.75 -1.24
C TYR A 308 15.05 5.08 -0.93
N ASN A 309 14.52 6.16 -1.49
CA ASN A 309 15.05 7.50 -1.31
C ASN A 309 14.47 8.15 -0.04
N LEU A 310 15.26 8.19 1.04
CA LEU A 310 14.89 8.96 2.23
C LEU A 310 14.76 10.46 1.87
N PRO A 311 13.68 11.14 2.29
CA PRO A 311 13.60 12.59 2.15
C PRO A 311 14.78 13.22 2.88
N LYS A 312 15.34 14.29 2.29
CA LYS A 312 16.43 15.05 2.93
C LYS A 312 15.92 15.50 4.30
N LYS A 313 16.69 15.28 5.36
CA LYS A 313 16.40 15.93 6.66
C LYS A 313 16.39 17.43 6.38
N GLU A 314 15.25 18.07 6.60
CA GLU A 314 15.21 19.52 6.73
C GLU A 314 16.19 19.89 7.86
N ALA A 315 17.13 20.76 7.54
CA ALA A 315 18.21 21.19 8.44
C ALA A 315 17.68 22.19 9.47
#